data_AF-A0A2R5FLB7-F1
#
_entry.id   AF-A0A2R5FLB7-F1
#
_cell.length_a   1.000
_cell.length_b   1.000
_cell.length_c   1.000
_cell.angle_alpha   90.00
_cell.angle_beta   90.00
_cell.angle_gamma   90.00
#
_symmetry.space_group_name_H-M   'P 1'
#
loop_
_entity.id
_entity.type
_entity.pdbx_description
1 polymer ?
#
loop_
_entity_poly.entity_id
_entity_poly.type
_entity_poly.pdbx_seq_one_letter_code
_entity_poly.pdbx_strand_id
1 'polypeptide(L)'
;MALDIAIQFAEILENPTIFPDEQGKLKIVVENQGDTQFNGPVNLKLYGSTDKVLDINPLNTLEQSRGASDLLKGKDELLGSLNGQIVNLAPGQSKTFTVDFAGSEFRTASVVSPGLYYLIGQVEPGSNVTESNTANNVASQLITGGDVVIQWNSILLNAIQASGTAPPVAARNQAIVQAAVYDAVNAIDQSYKPYLVNIDASEAAGASKEAAAVEAAYETLVELFPEQKTTFDEQRQRSLATIPDGTAEDKGIAIGKKVAQQILDKRKNDGSSTAQGPYTPGTGFGDWKPTFSDGETTNNTTNFASALLPQWGLVTPFAIDSVILFRPDTFPEYGSPRYTRNFNQVKALGAENSTVRTADQTEIAQFWAYDRGDTFRPPGQLNELTQEVALAQNNTLEENARLFALLNITQADAGIVAWDAKYVYDQLRPITAIRNADQDNNPNTIADPNWEPLLDTPPFPDYISGHSVFAGASAEILKLFYGTDNISFDIPSQELPGVARYYGSFSQVAQEDADSRLYGGVHIEAATIDGVQVGRNIGSFVFNNFLTPV
;
A
#
# COMPACT_ATOMS: atom_id res chain seq x y z
N MET A 1 8.07 35.63 -33.60
CA MET A 1 6.96 36.08 -32.76
C MET A 1 6.15 34.87 -32.36
N ALA A 2 6.79 34.04 -31.54
CA ALA A 2 6.24 32.85 -30.94
C ALA A 2 5.93 33.19 -29.48
N LEU A 3 4.72 32.85 -29.05
CA LEU A 3 4.37 32.85 -27.64
C LEU A 3 4.94 31.56 -27.03
N ASP A 4 5.39 31.64 -25.79
CA ASP A 4 5.99 30.50 -25.10
C ASP A 4 5.82 30.75 -23.61
N ILE A 5 4.77 30.19 -23.00
CA ILE A 5 4.65 30.24 -21.55
C ILE A 5 5.36 29.03 -20.94
N ALA A 6 5.91 29.20 -19.76
CA ALA A 6 6.54 28.11 -19.03
C ALA A 6 6.00 28.09 -17.60
N ILE A 7 5.85 26.90 -17.03
CA ILE A 7 5.50 26.72 -15.63
C ILE A 7 6.71 26.27 -14.82
N GLN A 8 6.83 26.78 -13.60
CA GLN A 8 7.84 26.37 -12.64
C GLN A 8 7.24 26.38 -11.24
N PHE A 9 7.70 25.46 -10.38
CA PHE A 9 7.48 25.58 -8.94
C PHE A 9 8.50 26.55 -8.34
N ALA A 10 8.06 27.43 -7.44
CA ALA A 10 8.93 28.41 -6.79
C ALA A 10 9.21 28.04 -5.33
N GLU A 11 8.26 28.29 -4.45
CA GLU A 11 8.43 28.12 -3.00
C GLU A 11 7.30 27.24 -2.46
N ILE A 12 7.65 26.21 -1.72
CA ILE A 12 6.71 25.46 -0.89
C ILE A 12 6.60 26.24 0.43
N LEU A 13 5.46 26.89 0.64
CA LEU A 13 5.20 27.69 1.84
C LEU A 13 4.77 26.80 3.01
N GLU A 14 4.02 25.75 2.69
CA GLU A 14 3.55 24.72 3.60
C GLU A 14 3.49 23.41 2.81
N ASN A 15 4.10 22.36 3.35
CA ASN A 15 4.14 21.05 2.68
C ASN A 15 2.71 20.55 2.48
N PRO A 16 2.31 20.24 1.24
CA PRO A 16 1.02 19.64 1.00
C PRO A 16 0.88 18.32 1.75
N THR A 17 -0.20 18.20 2.52
CA THR A 17 -0.58 17.00 3.26
C THR A 17 -1.54 16.18 2.43
N ILE A 18 -1.61 14.87 2.69
CA ILE A 18 -2.51 13.98 1.97
C ILE A 18 -3.92 14.03 2.56
N PHE A 19 -4.86 13.73 1.67
CA PHE A 19 -6.28 13.68 1.94
C PHE A 19 -6.58 12.79 3.17
N PRO A 20 -7.50 13.18 4.07
CA PRO A 20 -8.51 14.22 3.88
C PRO A 20 -8.22 15.59 4.48
N ASP A 21 -7.15 15.73 5.25
CA ASP A 21 -6.73 17.04 5.74
C ASP A 21 -6.00 17.75 4.60
N GLU A 22 -6.76 18.37 3.71
CA GLU A 22 -6.24 19.12 2.57
C GLU A 22 -5.58 20.42 3.07
N GLN A 23 -4.30 20.35 3.38
CA GLN A 23 -3.48 21.46 3.84
C GLN A 23 -2.24 21.58 2.96
N GLY A 24 -1.58 22.74 3.04
CA GLY A 24 -0.42 23.04 2.23
C GLY A 24 -0.64 24.20 1.27
N LYS A 25 0.47 24.87 0.97
CA LYS A 25 0.46 26.09 0.20
C LYS A 25 1.76 26.19 -0.57
N LEU A 26 1.67 26.40 -1.87
CA LEU A 26 2.86 26.53 -2.71
C LEU A 26 2.70 27.62 -3.76
N LYS A 27 3.82 28.15 -4.22
CA LYS A 27 3.89 29.16 -5.29
C LYS A 27 4.25 28.48 -6.61
N ILE A 28 3.41 28.69 -7.62
CA ILE A 28 3.65 28.34 -9.01
C ILE A 28 3.94 29.62 -9.78
N VAL A 29 4.93 29.59 -10.66
CA VAL A 29 5.30 30.72 -11.52
C VAL A 29 4.98 30.39 -12.96
N VAL A 30 4.25 31.29 -13.62
CA VAL A 30 4.07 31.28 -15.08
C VAL A 30 4.93 32.38 -15.66
N GLU A 31 5.88 32.02 -16.51
CA GLU A 31 6.79 32.94 -17.19
C GLU A 31 6.49 32.97 -18.68
N ASN A 32 6.63 34.13 -19.32
CA ASN A 32 6.66 34.22 -20.79
C ASN A 32 8.11 34.16 -21.28
N GLN A 33 8.52 33.01 -21.80
CA GLN A 33 9.84 32.76 -22.41
C GLN A 33 9.88 33.07 -23.91
N GLY A 34 8.76 33.50 -24.49
CA GLY A 34 8.65 33.88 -25.90
C GLY A 34 9.28 35.24 -26.22
N ASP A 35 9.31 35.57 -27.51
CA ASP A 35 9.85 36.84 -28.03
C ASP A 35 8.77 37.95 -28.14
N THR A 36 7.54 37.65 -27.72
CA THR A 36 6.39 38.58 -27.79
C THR A 36 5.58 38.62 -26.52
N GLN A 37 4.84 39.69 -26.31
CA GLN A 37 3.97 39.85 -25.15
C GLN A 37 2.80 38.86 -25.19
N PHE A 38 2.65 38.06 -24.13
CA PHE A 38 1.49 37.20 -23.93
C PHE A 38 0.37 37.99 -23.24
N ASN A 39 -0.81 38.01 -23.86
CA ASN A 39 -2.01 38.65 -23.32
C ASN A 39 -3.19 37.68 -23.45
N GLY A 40 -3.62 37.07 -22.35
CA GLY A 40 -4.73 36.13 -22.42
C GLY A 40 -4.95 35.32 -21.15
N PRO A 41 -6.01 34.49 -21.15
CA PRO A 41 -6.22 33.51 -20.11
C PRO A 41 -5.21 32.36 -20.21
N VAL A 42 -4.78 31.85 -19.07
CA VAL A 42 -4.11 30.55 -18.93
C VAL A 42 -4.93 29.65 -18.01
N ASN A 43 -4.87 28.34 -18.25
CA ASN A 43 -5.38 27.32 -17.36
C ASN A 43 -4.20 26.66 -16.65
N LEU A 44 -4.23 26.62 -15.33
CA LEU A 44 -3.24 25.91 -14.52
C LEU A 44 -3.88 24.65 -13.98
N LYS A 45 -3.22 23.51 -14.14
CA LYS A 45 -3.64 22.23 -13.57
C LYS A 45 -2.54 21.70 -12.67
N LEU A 46 -2.93 21.01 -11.62
CA LEU A 46 -1.99 20.32 -10.73
C LEU A 46 -2.35 18.85 -10.66
N TYR A 47 -1.34 17.99 -10.70
CA TYR A 47 -1.48 16.54 -10.65
C TYR A 47 -0.60 15.95 -9.55
N GLY A 48 -1.04 14.84 -8.98
CA GLY A 48 -0.22 13.98 -8.12
C GLY A 48 0.29 12.79 -8.93
N SER A 49 1.58 12.46 -8.78
CA SER A 49 2.24 11.41 -9.54
C SER A 49 3.25 10.63 -8.70
N THR A 50 3.38 9.34 -9.01
CA THR A 50 4.39 8.44 -8.42
C THR A 50 5.75 8.52 -9.14
N ASP A 51 5.80 8.97 -10.40
CA ASP A 51 6.96 8.75 -11.27
C ASP A 51 7.44 10.00 -12.04
N LYS A 52 7.11 11.20 -11.56
CA LYS A 52 7.49 12.54 -12.10
C LYS A 52 7.04 12.84 -13.53
N VAL A 53 6.43 11.89 -14.23
CA VAL A 53 6.03 12.00 -15.63
C VAL A 53 4.53 12.22 -15.69
N LEU A 54 4.09 13.21 -16.49
CA LEU A 54 2.67 13.52 -16.62
C LEU A 54 1.97 12.54 -17.57
N ASP A 55 1.16 11.64 -17.01
CA ASP A 55 0.38 10.63 -17.71
C ASP A 55 -1.12 10.98 -17.70
N ILE A 56 -1.58 11.79 -18.67
CA ILE A 56 -2.99 12.26 -18.72
C ILE A 56 -3.98 11.33 -19.44
N ASN A 57 -3.50 10.25 -20.06
CA ASN A 57 -4.33 9.38 -20.91
C ASN A 57 -4.07 7.90 -20.61
N PRO A 58 -4.83 7.30 -19.67
CA PRO A 58 -5.88 7.93 -18.87
C PRO A 58 -5.38 8.58 -17.57
N LEU A 59 -6.14 9.56 -17.06
CA LEU A 59 -5.99 10.10 -15.69
C LEU A 59 -6.76 9.24 -14.70
N ASN A 60 -6.17 9.09 -13.51
CA ASN A 60 -6.77 8.43 -12.39
C ASN A 60 -8.01 9.20 -11.92
N THR A 61 -9.19 8.68 -12.29
CA THR A 61 -10.48 9.36 -12.14
C THR A 61 -11.55 8.40 -11.62
N LEU A 62 -12.43 8.94 -10.76
CA LEU A 62 -13.70 8.33 -10.38
C LEU A 62 -14.77 8.78 -11.38
N GLU A 63 -15.02 8.03 -12.45
CA GLU A 63 -16.05 8.44 -13.41
C GLU A 63 -17.49 8.12 -12.91
N GLN A 64 -17.70 7.04 -12.11
CA GLN A 64 -18.99 6.63 -11.49
C GLN A 64 -18.79 5.71 -10.27
N SER A 65 -19.89 5.33 -9.58
CA SER A 65 -19.90 4.28 -8.55
C SER A 65 -19.37 2.98 -9.14
N ARG A 66 -18.24 2.49 -8.63
CA ARG A 66 -17.53 1.33 -9.16
C ARG A 66 -18.35 0.05 -9.05
N GLY A 67 -18.26 -0.80 -10.08
CA GLY A 67 -18.34 -2.25 -9.91
C GLY A 67 -16.95 -2.79 -9.52
N ALA A 68 -16.86 -4.00 -8.97
CA ALA A 68 -15.59 -4.52 -8.46
C ALA A 68 -14.47 -4.75 -9.48
N SER A 69 -14.75 -4.66 -10.78
CA SER A 69 -13.80 -4.82 -11.87
C SER A 69 -13.27 -3.49 -12.44
N ASP A 70 -13.70 -2.33 -11.91
CA ASP A 70 -13.26 -1.03 -12.40
C ASP A 70 -11.82 -0.73 -11.93
N LEU A 71 -10.86 -0.81 -12.87
CA LEU A 71 -9.46 -0.41 -12.66
C LEU A 71 -9.31 1.11 -12.61
N LEU A 72 -8.33 1.62 -11.86
CA LEU A 72 -7.94 3.02 -11.98
C LEU A 72 -7.41 3.19 -13.39
N LYS A 73 -7.94 4.17 -14.10
CA LYS A 73 -7.46 4.45 -15.43
C LYS A 73 -6.28 5.42 -15.28
N GLY A 74 -5.09 4.95 -14.93
CA GLY A 74 -3.87 5.79 -14.98
C GLY A 74 -3.08 5.90 -13.70
N LYS A 75 -1.85 6.42 -13.81
CA LYS A 75 -0.92 6.60 -12.69
C LYS A 75 -1.02 7.95 -12.01
N ASP A 76 -1.51 8.96 -12.73
CA ASP A 76 -1.56 10.34 -12.26
C ASP A 76 -2.98 10.77 -11.95
N GLU A 77 -3.15 11.54 -10.88
CA GLU A 77 -4.43 12.07 -10.45
C GLU A 77 -4.50 13.58 -10.65
N LEU A 78 -5.57 14.07 -11.27
CA LEU A 78 -5.84 15.51 -11.29
C LEU A 78 -6.26 15.97 -9.89
N LEU A 79 -5.45 16.85 -9.32
CA LEU A 79 -5.65 17.44 -8.01
C LEU A 79 -6.56 18.67 -8.10
N GLY A 80 -6.46 19.44 -9.17
CA GLY A 80 -7.26 20.65 -9.28
C GLY A 80 -6.86 21.53 -10.44
N SER A 81 -7.60 22.62 -10.63
CA SER A 81 -7.34 23.56 -11.73
C SER A 81 -7.74 24.99 -11.42
N LEU A 82 -6.87 25.94 -11.78
CA LEU A 82 -7.19 27.37 -11.86
C LEU A 82 -7.40 27.74 -13.33
N ASN A 83 -8.66 27.74 -13.77
CA ASN A 83 -9.01 28.02 -15.16
C ASN A 83 -9.20 29.52 -15.42
N GLY A 84 -8.91 29.96 -16.65
CA GLY A 84 -9.21 31.31 -17.11
C GLY A 84 -8.40 32.44 -16.46
N GLN A 85 -7.24 32.14 -15.90
CA GLN A 85 -6.41 33.12 -15.20
C GLN A 85 -5.82 34.13 -16.18
N ILE A 86 -6.24 35.40 -16.09
CA ILE A 86 -5.73 36.44 -16.98
C ILE A 86 -4.28 36.81 -16.61
N VAL A 87 -3.40 36.73 -17.60
CA VAL A 87 -1.99 37.14 -17.51
C VAL A 87 -1.65 38.12 -18.64
N ASN A 88 -0.78 39.07 -18.32
CA ASN A 88 -0.20 40.03 -19.25
C ASN A 88 1.30 40.08 -18.95
N LEU A 89 2.08 39.39 -19.78
CA LEU A 89 3.50 39.14 -19.54
C LEU A 89 4.29 39.57 -20.78
N ALA A 90 5.14 40.58 -20.65
CA ALA A 90 6.18 40.87 -21.64
C ALA A 90 7.23 39.72 -21.66
N PRO A 91 8.07 39.62 -22.71
CA PRO A 91 9.17 38.66 -22.72
C PRO A 91 10.02 38.72 -21.44
N GLY A 92 10.23 37.56 -20.80
CA GLY A 92 10.96 37.41 -19.54
C GLY A 92 10.20 37.86 -18.28
N GLN A 93 8.94 38.27 -18.39
CA GLN A 93 8.10 38.56 -17.22
C GLN A 93 7.39 37.29 -16.76
N SER A 94 7.14 37.24 -15.45
CA SER A 94 6.40 36.16 -14.82
C SER A 94 5.30 36.65 -13.89
N LYS A 95 4.33 35.78 -13.63
CA LYS A 95 3.29 35.95 -12.61
C LYS A 95 3.31 34.74 -11.69
N THR A 96 3.29 35.00 -10.39
CA THR A 96 3.16 33.96 -9.37
C THR A 96 1.70 33.73 -9.02
N PHE A 97 1.32 32.46 -8.98
CA PHE A 97 0.05 31.95 -8.49
C PHE A 97 0.31 31.21 -7.18
N THR A 98 -0.60 31.35 -6.23
CA THR A 98 -0.56 30.57 -5.00
C THR A 98 -1.59 29.47 -5.11
N VAL A 99 -1.15 28.22 -5.01
CA VAL A 99 -2.02 27.06 -4.85
C VAL A 99 -2.19 26.85 -3.36
N ASP A 100 -3.44 26.81 -2.93
CA ASP A 100 -3.86 26.55 -1.56
C ASP A 100 -4.63 25.25 -1.57
N PHE A 101 -4.08 24.19 -0.96
CA PHE A 101 -4.70 22.87 -0.95
C PHE A 101 -5.96 22.85 -0.06
N ALA A 102 -6.11 23.81 0.87
CA ALA A 102 -7.37 23.99 1.60
C ALA A 102 -8.46 24.70 0.78
N GLY A 103 -8.13 25.13 -0.45
CA GLY A 103 -9.08 25.77 -1.37
C GLY A 103 -9.91 24.76 -2.14
N SER A 104 -11.19 25.07 -2.38
CA SER A 104 -12.13 24.17 -3.09
C SER A 104 -11.72 23.78 -4.52
N GLU A 105 -10.74 24.48 -5.09
CA GLU A 105 -10.21 24.25 -6.44
C GLU A 105 -9.20 23.11 -6.51
N PHE A 106 -8.63 22.71 -5.39
CA PHE A 106 -7.59 21.70 -5.30
C PHE A 106 -7.89 20.71 -4.17
N ARG A 107 -7.71 19.43 -4.47
CA ARG A 107 -7.67 18.33 -3.49
C ARG A 107 -6.29 17.71 -3.46
N THR A 108 -5.93 16.99 -2.41
CA THR A 108 -4.67 16.25 -2.42
C THR A 108 -4.80 14.89 -3.13
N ALA A 109 -3.65 14.31 -3.51
CA ALA A 109 -3.59 13.02 -4.16
C ALA A 109 -4.04 11.93 -3.17
N SER A 110 -4.95 11.08 -3.62
CA SER A 110 -5.45 9.92 -2.88
C SER A 110 -4.81 8.61 -3.33
N VAL A 111 -4.07 8.66 -4.44
CA VAL A 111 -3.51 7.46 -5.10
C VAL A 111 -2.00 7.35 -4.96
N VAL A 112 -1.37 8.29 -4.24
CA VAL A 112 0.08 8.31 -4.04
C VAL A 112 0.41 8.19 -2.55
N SER A 113 1.44 7.40 -2.25
CA SER A 113 1.90 7.19 -0.88
C SER A 113 2.34 8.51 -0.24
N PRO A 114 1.95 8.76 1.02
CA PRO A 114 2.46 9.88 1.80
C PRO A 114 3.97 9.84 1.94
N GLY A 115 4.57 10.94 2.37
CA GLY A 115 6.02 10.98 2.59
C GLY A 115 6.87 11.21 1.34
N LEU A 116 6.50 10.69 0.17
CA LEU A 116 7.25 10.96 -1.07
C LEU A 116 6.39 10.83 -2.34
N TYR A 117 6.15 11.96 -3.01
CA TYR A 117 5.45 12.00 -4.30
C TYR A 117 5.84 13.20 -5.14
N TYR A 118 5.43 13.22 -6.41
CA TYR A 118 5.61 14.37 -7.29
C TYR A 118 4.30 15.13 -7.45
N LEU A 119 4.36 16.44 -7.29
CA LEU A 119 3.38 17.35 -7.85
C LEU A 119 3.80 17.72 -9.25
N ILE A 120 2.87 17.67 -10.19
CA ILE A 120 3.10 18.08 -11.57
C ILE A 120 2.18 19.27 -11.87
N GLY A 121 2.77 20.42 -12.16
CA GLY A 121 2.07 21.59 -12.64
C GLY A 121 2.02 21.59 -14.16
N GLN A 122 0.84 21.84 -14.74
CA GLN A 122 0.67 22.10 -16.16
C GLN A 122 0.09 23.50 -16.37
N VAL A 123 0.63 24.25 -17.33
CA VAL A 123 0.02 25.49 -17.83
C VAL A 123 -0.40 25.31 -19.29
N GLU A 124 -1.62 25.70 -19.63
CA GLU A 124 -2.12 25.71 -21.00
C GLU A 124 -2.63 27.11 -21.33
N PRO A 125 -2.21 27.73 -22.45
CA PRO A 125 -2.81 28.98 -22.89
C PRO A 125 -4.26 28.75 -23.33
N GLY A 126 -5.12 29.75 -23.14
CA GLY A 126 -6.49 29.71 -23.67
C GLY A 126 -6.54 29.61 -25.19
N SER A 127 -7.69 29.18 -25.72
CA SER A 127 -7.88 28.76 -27.11
C SER A 127 -7.24 29.70 -28.15
N ASN A 128 -6.44 29.12 -29.06
CA ASN A 128 -5.78 29.71 -30.25
C ASN A 128 -4.37 30.29 -30.09
N VAL A 129 -3.64 29.98 -29.02
CA VAL A 129 -2.20 30.27 -28.93
C VAL A 129 -1.41 29.03 -29.34
N THR A 130 -0.53 29.17 -30.32
CA THR A 130 0.47 28.16 -30.69
C THR A 130 1.78 28.48 -29.98
N GLU A 131 2.25 27.55 -29.15
CA GLU A 131 3.50 27.73 -28.41
C GLU A 131 4.68 27.08 -29.12
N SER A 132 5.84 27.71 -28.98
CA SER A 132 7.07 27.22 -29.60
C SER A 132 7.61 25.95 -28.94
N ASN A 133 7.35 25.74 -27.65
CA ASN A 133 7.90 24.59 -26.94
C ASN A 133 6.97 24.08 -25.83
N THR A 134 5.99 23.25 -26.16
CA THR A 134 5.03 22.71 -25.17
C THR A 134 5.65 21.85 -24.05
N ALA A 135 6.95 21.51 -24.11
CA ALA A 135 7.61 20.76 -23.03
C ALA A 135 7.84 21.62 -21.77
N ASN A 136 7.95 22.95 -21.89
CA ASN A 136 8.12 23.85 -20.74
C ASN A 136 6.78 24.14 -20.02
N ASN A 137 5.66 23.70 -20.58
CA ASN A 137 4.32 23.82 -20.00
C ASN A 137 4.07 22.87 -18.85
N VAL A 138 5.00 21.94 -18.60
CA VAL A 138 4.92 20.99 -17.51
C VAL A 138 6.17 21.13 -16.66
N ALA A 139 5.98 21.24 -15.35
CA ALA A 139 7.04 21.13 -14.37
C ALA A 139 6.62 20.14 -13.29
N SER A 140 7.60 19.50 -12.66
CA SER A 140 7.37 18.65 -11.49
C SER A 140 8.15 19.16 -10.29
N GLN A 141 7.57 18.98 -9.12
CA GLN A 141 8.16 19.26 -7.82
C GLN A 141 7.99 18.03 -6.95
N LEU A 142 9.10 17.53 -6.43
CA LEU A 142 9.06 16.47 -5.43
C LEU A 142 8.56 17.06 -4.11
N ILE A 143 7.61 16.38 -3.49
CA ILE A 143 7.12 16.61 -2.15
C ILE A 143 7.65 15.51 -1.24
N THR A 144 8.33 15.92 -0.18
CA THR A 144 8.85 15.03 0.86
C THR A 144 8.24 15.39 2.20
N GLY A 145 7.70 14.38 2.89
CA GLY A 145 7.21 14.48 4.26
C GLY A 145 7.94 13.48 5.17
N GLY A 146 8.05 13.81 6.46
CA GLY A 146 8.74 12.96 7.43
C GLY A 146 10.24 12.84 7.21
N ASP A 147 10.85 11.91 7.95
CA ASP A 147 12.26 11.57 7.85
C ASP A 147 12.58 10.60 6.69
N VAL A 148 13.84 10.22 6.55
CA VAL A 148 14.27 9.30 5.47
C VAL A 148 13.68 7.90 5.59
N VAL A 149 13.29 7.43 6.79
CA VAL A 149 12.63 6.13 6.94
C VAL A 149 11.24 6.18 6.30
N ILE A 150 10.49 7.25 6.55
CA ILE A 150 9.19 7.50 5.91
C ILE A 150 9.35 7.59 4.39
N GLN A 151 10.30 8.39 3.91
CA GLN A 151 10.51 8.57 2.47
C GLN A 151 10.87 7.26 1.75
N TRP A 152 11.75 6.45 2.34
CA TRP A 152 12.13 5.15 1.75
C TRP A 152 11.04 4.08 1.90
N ASN A 153 10.17 4.21 2.90
CA ASN A 153 8.93 3.42 2.97
C ASN A 153 8.00 3.73 1.80
N SER A 154 7.80 5.01 1.46
CA SER A 154 7.02 5.42 0.28
C SER A 154 7.63 4.89 -1.03
N ILE A 155 8.96 4.91 -1.16
CA ILE A 155 9.67 4.34 -2.32
C ILE A 155 9.39 2.84 -2.46
N LEU A 156 9.42 2.10 -1.34
CA LEU A 156 9.08 0.69 -1.29
C LEU A 156 7.62 0.42 -1.70
N LEU A 157 6.65 1.21 -1.21
CA LEU A 157 5.25 1.08 -1.60
C LEU A 157 5.05 1.34 -3.10
N ASN A 158 5.67 2.40 -3.63
CA ASN A 158 5.66 2.70 -5.06
C ASN A 158 6.29 1.56 -5.89
N ALA A 159 7.36 0.93 -5.40
CA ALA A 159 7.97 -0.22 -6.07
C ALA A 159 7.05 -1.45 -6.11
N ILE A 160 6.31 -1.71 -5.03
CA ILE A 160 5.32 -2.80 -4.94
C ILE A 160 4.21 -2.62 -5.96
N GLN A 161 3.64 -1.41 -6.02
CA GLN A 161 2.61 -1.01 -6.97
C GLN A 161 3.11 -1.13 -8.42
N ALA A 162 4.29 -0.58 -8.73
CA ALA A 162 4.85 -0.60 -10.08
C ALA A 162 5.13 -2.03 -10.59
N SER A 163 5.47 -2.96 -9.69
CA SER A 163 5.77 -4.36 -10.04
C SER A 163 4.56 -5.31 -9.95
N GLY A 164 3.36 -4.85 -9.54
CA GLY A 164 2.22 -5.75 -9.43
C GLY A 164 2.37 -6.83 -8.36
N THR A 165 3.23 -6.61 -7.37
CA THR A 165 3.75 -7.65 -6.46
C THR A 165 2.61 -8.36 -5.72
N ALA A 166 2.57 -9.70 -5.69
CA ALA A 166 1.52 -10.44 -4.99
C ALA A 166 1.54 -10.17 -3.46
N PRO A 167 0.40 -10.18 -2.74
CA PRO A 167 0.34 -9.74 -1.34
C PRO A 167 1.35 -10.40 -0.39
N PRO A 168 1.57 -11.74 -0.42
CA PRO A 168 2.56 -12.36 0.48
C PRO A 168 4.01 -11.94 0.17
N VAL A 169 4.31 -11.78 -1.12
CA VAL A 169 5.62 -11.31 -1.60
C VAL A 169 5.83 -9.86 -1.22
N ALA A 170 4.79 -9.02 -1.32
CA ALA A 170 4.82 -7.62 -0.91
C ALA A 170 5.14 -7.51 0.60
N ALA A 171 4.44 -8.24 1.47
CA ALA A 171 4.72 -8.26 2.91
C ALA A 171 6.15 -8.73 3.23
N ARG A 172 6.65 -9.76 2.53
CA ARG A 172 8.05 -10.24 2.68
C ARG A 172 9.06 -9.18 2.26
N ASN A 173 8.87 -8.53 1.12
CA ASN A 173 9.78 -7.51 0.61
C ASN A 173 9.80 -6.30 1.56
N GLN A 174 8.62 -5.90 2.04
CA GLN A 174 8.44 -4.89 3.08
C GLN A 174 9.23 -5.22 4.36
N ALA A 175 9.22 -6.47 4.81
CA ALA A 175 9.96 -6.91 6.00
C ALA A 175 11.48 -6.88 5.80
N ILE A 176 11.97 -7.28 4.62
CA ILE A 176 13.41 -7.26 4.29
C ILE A 176 13.96 -5.84 4.36
N VAL A 177 13.29 -4.91 3.69
CA VAL A 177 13.71 -3.51 3.63
C VAL A 177 13.69 -2.91 5.04
N GLN A 178 12.57 -3.03 5.75
CA GLN A 178 12.43 -2.35 7.04
C GLN A 178 13.24 -3.00 8.16
N ALA A 179 13.49 -4.31 8.12
CA ALA A 179 14.44 -4.94 9.04
C ALA A 179 15.88 -4.44 8.81
N ALA A 180 16.28 -4.24 7.55
CA ALA A 180 17.59 -3.67 7.23
C ALA A 180 17.71 -2.20 7.65
N VAL A 181 16.68 -1.39 7.39
CA VAL A 181 16.62 0.00 7.85
C VAL A 181 16.71 0.07 9.37
N TYR A 182 15.92 -0.74 10.09
CA TYR A 182 15.95 -0.79 11.54
C TYR A 182 17.32 -1.19 12.09
N ASP A 183 17.91 -2.29 11.65
CA ASP A 183 19.21 -2.72 12.17
C ASP A 183 20.31 -1.71 11.83
N ALA A 184 20.22 -1.00 10.70
CA ALA A 184 21.17 0.04 10.32
C ALA A 184 21.06 1.30 11.20
N VAL A 185 19.84 1.74 11.50
CA VAL A 185 19.59 2.87 12.43
C VAL A 185 19.95 2.47 13.86
N ASN A 186 19.47 1.31 14.31
CA ASN A 186 19.66 0.81 15.67
C ASN A 186 21.10 0.38 15.96
N ALA A 187 21.91 0.03 14.95
CA ALA A 187 23.36 -0.15 15.10
C ALA A 187 24.05 1.10 15.69
N ILE A 188 23.53 2.28 15.37
CA ILE A 188 24.07 3.57 15.80
C ILE A 188 23.32 4.10 17.03
N ASP A 189 22.00 3.93 17.07
CA ASP A 189 21.16 4.42 18.17
C ASP A 189 21.25 3.55 19.44
N GLN A 190 21.21 2.23 19.27
CA GLN A 190 21.37 1.20 20.31
C GLN A 190 20.34 1.24 21.47
N SER A 191 19.22 1.95 21.31
CA SER A 191 18.15 1.97 22.33
C SER A 191 17.40 0.64 22.43
N TYR A 192 17.45 -0.19 21.38
CA TYR A 192 16.74 -1.46 21.29
C TYR A 192 17.67 -2.61 20.87
N LYS A 193 17.22 -3.85 21.07
CA LYS A 193 17.95 -5.03 20.60
C LYS A 193 17.91 -5.11 19.06
N PRO A 194 19.01 -5.46 18.39
CA PRO A 194 18.99 -5.70 16.95
C PRO A 194 18.04 -6.85 16.61
N TYR A 195 17.45 -6.80 15.42
CA TYR A 195 16.66 -7.89 14.87
C TYR A 195 17.56 -9.06 14.48
N LEU A 196 18.59 -8.80 13.68
CA LEU A 196 19.53 -9.83 13.20
C LEU A 196 20.98 -9.38 13.28
N VAL A 197 21.27 -8.18 12.79
CA VAL A 197 22.64 -7.69 12.59
C VAL A 197 23.05 -6.82 13.77
N ASN A 198 24.05 -7.28 14.52
CA ASN A 198 24.65 -6.51 15.59
C ASN A 198 25.96 -5.87 15.13
N ILE A 199 26.06 -4.55 15.22
CA ILE A 199 27.27 -3.78 14.90
C ILE A 199 27.88 -3.26 16.20
N ASP A 200 29.20 -3.41 16.36
CA ASP A 200 29.89 -2.94 17.56
C ASP A 200 29.77 -1.41 17.71
N ALA A 201 29.51 -0.94 18.93
CA ALA A 201 29.36 0.50 19.21
C ALA A 201 30.58 1.33 18.77
N SER A 202 31.79 0.77 18.83
CA SER A 202 33.00 1.44 18.35
C SER A 202 33.04 1.58 16.83
N GLU A 203 32.45 0.64 16.08
CA GLU A 203 32.33 0.70 14.62
C GLU A 203 31.30 1.78 14.24
N ALA A 204 30.16 1.81 14.93
CA ALA A 204 29.06 2.74 14.69
C ALA A 204 29.30 4.18 15.17
N ALA A 205 30.30 4.40 16.04
CA ALA A 205 30.57 5.68 16.65
C ALA A 205 30.75 6.82 15.63
N GLY A 206 29.85 7.81 15.70
CA GLY A 206 29.84 9.01 14.87
C GLY A 206 29.32 8.80 13.44
N ALA A 207 28.66 7.68 13.14
CA ALA A 207 27.96 7.47 11.88
C ALA A 207 26.61 8.22 11.83
N SER A 208 26.17 8.63 10.65
CA SER A 208 24.82 9.19 10.42
C SER A 208 23.78 8.06 10.34
N LYS A 209 22.71 8.20 11.13
CA LYS A 209 21.56 7.28 11.12
C LYS A 209 20.78 7.37 9.81
N GLU A 210 20.64 8.58 9.29
CA GLU A 210 19.97 8.87 8.04
C GLU A 210 20.70 8.22 6.86
N ALA A 211 22.03 8.38 6.78
CA ALA A 211 22.83 7.77 5.71
C ALA A 211 22.79 6.23 5.78
N ALA A 212 22.75 5.67 7.00
CA ALA A 212 22.61 4.23 7.21
C ALA A 212 21.23 3.71 6.78
N ALA A 213 20.15 4.42 7.12
CA ALA A 213 18.79 4.08 6.69
C ALA A 213 18.65 4.13 5.16
N VAL A 214 19.13 5.21 4.53
CA VAL A 214 19.11 5.40 3.07
C VAL A 214 19.83 4.26 2.37
N GLU A 215 21.05 3.94 2.78
CA GLU A 215 21.82 2.88 2.12
C GLU A 215 21.21 1.50 2.34
N ALA A 216 20.71 1.21 3.54
CA ALA A 216 20.09 -0.07 3.84
C ALA A 216 18.82 -0.30 3.00
N ALA A 217 17.98 0.73 2.88
CA ALA A 217 16.80 0.68 2.03
C ALA A 217 17.16 0.54 0.54
N TYR A 218 18.13 1.33 0.07
CA TYR A 218 18.59 1.28 -1.32
C TYR A 218 19.09 -0.11 -1.72
N GLU A 219 20.01 -0.69 -0.96
CA GLU A 219 20.64 -1.99 -1.29
C GLU A 219 19.59 -3.12 -1.31
N THR A 220 18.66 -3.11 -0.34
CA THR A 220 17.56 -4.09 -0.31
C THR A 220 16.58 -3.91 -1.46
N LEU A 221 16.20 -2.67 -1.81
CA LEU A 221 15.28 -2.41 -2.92
C LEU A 221 15.88 -2.75 -4.29
N VAL A 222 17.16 -2.49 -4.51
CA VAL A 222 17.84 -2.85 -5.77
C VAL A 222 17.88 -4.37 -5.97
N GLU A 223 18.10 -5.15 -4.91
CA GLU A 223 18.06 -6.62 -4.99
C GLU A 223 16.63 -7.14 -5.22
N LEU A 224 15.63 -6.55 -4.56
CA LEU A 224 14.24 -7.01 -4.63
C LEU A 224 13.52 -6.59 -5.92
N PHE A 225 13.86 -5.42 -6.48
CA PHE A 225 13.22 -4.82 -7.65
C PHE A 225 14.26 -4.31 -8.66
N PRO A 226 15.09 -5.20 -9.25
CA PRO A 226 16.23 -4.80 -10.07
C PRO A 226 15.86 -3.98 -11.32
N GLU A 227 14.66 -4.17 -11.86
CA GLU A 227 14.14 -3.39 -13.01
C GLU A 227 13.93 -1.91 -12.67
N GLN A 228 13.80 -1.57 -11.39
CA GLN A 228 13.58 -0.20 -10.90
C GLN A 228 14.87 0.47 -10.41
N LYS A 229 16.03 -0.17 -10.59
CA LYS A 229 17.33 0.32 -10.08
C LYS A 229 17.63 1.77 -10.46
N THR A 230 17.36 2.18 -11.70
CA THR A 230 17.60 3.56 -12.14
C THR A 230 16.85 4.56 -11.27
N THR A 231 15.58 4.26 -10.94
CA THR A 231 14.77 5.09 -10.03
C THR A 231 15.40 5.13 -8.65
N PHE A 232 15.84 3.99 -8.11
CA PHE A 232 16.47 3.94 -6.78
C PHE A 232 17.83 4.65 -6.73
N ASP A 233 18.62 4.61 -7.80
CA ASP A 233 19.87 5.35 -7.92
C ASP A 233 19.63 6.86 -7.80
N GLU A 234 18.60 7.38 -8.49
CA GLU A 234 18.19 8.78 -8.39
C GLU A 234 17.71 9.13 -6.97
N GLN A 235 16.91 8.27 -6.34
CA GLN A 235 16.40 8.49 -4.97
C GLN A 235 17.52 8.48 -3.92
N ARG A 236 18.47 7.55 -4.05
CA ARG A 236 19.67 7.46 -3.21
C ARG A 236 20.52 8.71 -3.31
N GLN A 237 20.83 9.12 -4.55
CA GLN A 237 21.62 10.33 -4.77
C GLN A 237 20.95 11.56 -4.14
N ARG A 238 19.63 11.69 -4.29
CA ARG A 238 18.89 12.80 -3.69
C ARG A 238 18.87 12.77 -2.18
N SER A 239 18.61 11.60 -1.59
CA SER A 239 18.56 11.45 -0.13
C SER A 239 19.91 11.79 0.51
N LEU A 240 21.00 11.25 -0.03
CA LEU A 240 22.36 11.52 0.47
C LEU A 240 22.77 12.98 0.30
N ALA A 241 22.37 13.65 -0.78
CA ALA A 241 22.69 15.06 -0.98
C ALA A 241 22.07 16.01 0.08
N THR A 242 21.11 15.53 0.88
CA THR A 242 20.55 16.30 2.01
C THR A 242 21.32 16.11 3.32
N ILE A 243 22.25 15.16 3.37
CA ILE A 243 23.07 14.82 4.52
C ILE A 243 24.42 15.52 4.37
N PRO A 244 25.00 16.11 5.43
CA PRO A 244 26.31 16.76 5.32
C PRO A 244 27.42 15.78 4.92
N ASP A 245 28.08 16.07 3.79
CA ASP A 245 29.23 15.31 3.30
C ASP A 245 30.31 15.13 4.38
N GLY A 246 30.79 13.90 4.55
CA GLY A 246 31.97 13.60 5.35
C GLY A 246 31.95 12.25 6.06
N THR A 247 32.83 12.11 7.06
CA THR A 247 33.06 10.81 7.73
C THR A 247 31.82 10.21 8.38
N ALA A 248 30.89 11.03 8.87
CA ALA A 248 29.64 10.52 9.46
C ALA A 248 28.75 9.86 8.40
N GLU A 249 28.60 10.50 7.24
CA GLU A 249 27.86 9.97 6.10
C GLU A 249 28.52 8.70 5.55
N ASP A 250 29.84 8.73 5.29
CA ASP A 250 30.61 7.58 4.78
C ASP A 250 30.45 6.34 5.68
N LYS A 251 30.52 6.54 7.00
CA LYS A 251 30.31 5.46 7.97
C LYS A 251 28.86 4.96 7.98
N GLY A 252 27.89 5.86 7.89
CA GLY A 252 26.47 5.51 7.81
C GLY A 252 26.20 4.63 6.59
N ILE A 253 26.68 5.04 5.41
CA ILE A 253 26.61 4.26 4.16
C ILE A 253 27.26 2.88 4.37
N ALA A 254 28.48 2.83 4.91
CA ALA A 254 29.17 1.54 5.12
C ALA A 254 28.37 0.59 6.04
N ILE A 255 27.76 1.11 7.10
CA ILE A 255 26.91 0.34 8.02
C ILE A 255 25.64 -0.13 7.33
N GLY A 256 24.92 0.77 6.64
CA GLY A 256 23.68 0.44 5.94
C GLY A 256 23.89 -0.67 4.90
N LYS A 257 24.94 -0.57 4.10
CA LYS A 257 25.34 -1.61 3.13
C LYS A 257 25.63 -2.95 3.81
N LYS A 258 26.40 -2.94 4.90
CA LYS A 258 26.76 -4.15 5.65
C LYS A 258 25.55 -4.83 6.30
N VAL A 259 24.61 -4.05 6.80
CA VAL A 259 23.35 -4.56 7.38
C VAL A 259 22.46 -5.13 6.29
N ALA A 260 22.21 -4.38 5.22
CA ALA A 260 21.39 -4.83 4.10
C ALA A 260 21.88 -6.15 3.51
N GLN A 261 23.19 -6.28 3.27
CA GLN A 261 23.76 -7.52 2.73
C GLN A 261 23.49 -8.73 3.64
N GLN A 262 23.62 -8.58 4.97
CA GLN A 262 23.39 -9.68 5.90
C GLN A 262 21.92 -10.06 6.01
N ILE A 263 21.01 -9.08 5.96
CA ILE A 263 19.56 -9.34 5.91
C ILE A 263 19.20 -10.07 4.61
N LEU A 264 19.69 -9.60 3.46
CA LEU A 264 19.48 -10.25 2.16
C LEU A 264 20.04 -11.67 2.14
N ASP A 265 21.25 -11.88 2.63
CA ASP A 265 21.89 -13.20 2.70
C ASP A 265 21.07 -14.17 3.57
N LYS A 266 20.52 -13.68 4.70
CA LYS A 266 19.63 -14.47 5.55
C LYS A 266 18.34 -14.86 4.85
N ARG A 267 17.83 -14.02 3.94
CA ARG A 267 16.56 -14.22 3.24
C ARG A 267 16.68 -14.84 1.85
N LYS A 268 17.89 -14.98 1.31
CA LYS A 268 18.16 -15.50 -0.05
C LYS A 268 17.57 -16.89 -0.32
N ASN A 269 17.56 -17.76 0.68
CA ASN A 269 17.12 -19.15 0.58
C ASN A 269 15.96 -19.47 1.54
N ASP A 270 15.08 -18.50 1.80
CA ASP A 270 13.97 -18.67 2.73
C ASP A 270 12.79 -19.45 2.16
N GLY A 271 12.87 -19.95 0.92
CA GLY A 271 11.83 -20.74 0.26
C GLY A 271 10.85 -19.93 -0.60
N SER A 272 10.94 -18.59 -0.60
CA SER A 272 9.99 -17.74 -1.34
C SER A 272 10.06 -17.94 -2.87
N SER A 273 11.25 -18.18 -3.42
CA SER A 273 11.47 -18.34 -4.87
C SER A 273 10.84 -19.62 -5.44
N THR A 274 10.54 -20.60 -4.59
CA THR A 274 9.89 -21.86 -4.96
C THR A 274 8.43 -21.94 -4.53
N ALA A 275 7.91 -20.89 -3.89
CA ALA A 275 6.61 -20.92 -3.23
C ALA A 275 5.40 -21.07 -4.17
N GLN A 276 5.56 -20.82 -5.48
CA GLN A 276 4.52 -21.17 -6.44
C GLN A 276 4.27 -22.68 -6.44
N GLY A 277 5.33 -23.49 -6.52
CA GLY A 277 5.31 -24.94 -6.36
C GLY A 277 4.28 -25.73 -7.19
N PRO A 278 4.37 -27.07 -7.22
CA PRO A 278 3.26 -27.89 -7.67
C PRO A 278 2.11 -27.82 -6.66
N TYR A 279 0.89 -27.68 -7.19
CA TYR A 279 -0.35 -27.83 -6.44
C TYR A 279 -1.43 -28.32 -7.41
N THR A 280 -2.27 -29.23 -6.93
CA THR A 280 -3.45 -29.71 -7.66
C THR A 280 -4.58 -29.71 -6.64
N PRO A 281 -5.63 -28.90 -6.86
CA PRO A 281 -6.76 -28.90 -5.96
C PRO A 281 -7.36 -30.30 -5.85
N GLY A 282 -7.89 -30.62 -4.68
CA GLY A 282 -8.58 -31.88 -4.46
C GLY A 282 -9.90 -31.99 -5.26
N THR A 283 -10.56 -33.15 -5.17
CA THR A 283 -11.81 -33.43 -5.89
C THR A 283 -13.03 -33.61 -4.97
N GLY A 284 -12.83 -33.53 -3.65
CA GLY A 284 -13.88 -33.52 -2.64
C GLY A 284 -14.69 -32.23 -2.69
N PHE A 285 -15.88 -32.27 -2.08
CA PHE A 285 -16.77 -31.11 -2.04
C PHE A 285 -16.08 -29.87 -1.43
N GLY A 286 -15.40 -30.05 -0.29
CA GLY A 286 -14.78 -28.95 0.45
C GLY A 286 -13.44 -28.46 -0.10
N ASP A 287 -12.89 -29.13 -1.12
CA ASP A 287 -11.60 -28.78 -1.70
C ASP A 287 -11.75 -27.52 -2.57
N TRP A 288 -10.80 -26.59 -2.46
CA TRP A 288 -10.82 -25.35 -3.21
C TRP A 288 -10.87 -25.64 -4.71
N LYS A 289 -11.62 -24.82 -5.44
CA LYS A 289 -11.69 -24.89 -6.89
C LYS A 289 -11.13 -23.59 -7.46
N PRO A 290 -10.36 -23.64 -8.55
CA PRO A 290 -9.89 -22.44 -9.22
C PRO A 290 -11.04 -21.47 -9.50
N THR A 291 -10.80 -20.21 -9.18
CA THR A 291 -11.72 -19.10 -9.46
C THR A 291 -11.28 -18.38 -10.73
N PHE A 292 -12.20 -17.69 -11.38
CA PHE A 292 -11.95 -17.01 -12.65
C PHE A 292 -10.89 -15.91 -12.51
N SER A 293 -10.15 -15.62 -13.57
CA SER A 293 -9.38 -14.38 -13.66
C SER A 293 -10.29 -13.21 -14.06
N ASP A 294 -9.92 -12.00 -13.64
CA ASP A 294 -10.30 -10.70 -14.22
C ASP A 294 -11.74 -10.53 -14.75
N GLY A 295 -12.71 -10.28 -13.86
CA GLY A 295 -14.07 -9.85 -14.21
C GLY A 295 -14.92 -10.86 -15.01
N GLU A 296 -14.42 -12.05 -15.34
CA GLU A 296 -15.18 -13.08 -16.02
C GLU A 296 -15.99 -13.90 -15.00
N THR A 297 -17.20 -13.44 -14.71
CA THR A 297 -18.14 -14.11 -13.77
C THR A 297 -18.97 -15.22 -14.42
N THR A 298 -18.95 -15.30 -15.76
CA THR A 298 -19.73 -16.30 -16.50
C THR A 298 -19.07 -17.68 -16.46
N ASN A 299 -19.90 -18.74 -16.40
CA ASN A 299 -19.57 -20.17 -16.32
C ASN A 299 -18.68 -20.72 -17.47
N ASN A 300 -17.53 -20.11 -17.72
CA ASN A 300 -16.58 -20.52 -18.74
C ASN A 300 -15.38 -21.20 -18.06
N THR A 301 -15.36 -22.53 -18.04
CA THR A 301 -14.31 -23.32 -17.41
C THR A 301 -12.92 -23.18 -18.06
N THR A 302 -12.75 -22.29 -19.05
CA THR A 302 -11.49 -22.12 -19.79
C THR A 302 -10.60 -20.99 -19.29
N ASN A 303 -11.03 -20.18 -18.31
CA ASN A 303 -10.26 -19.01 -17.83
C ASN A 303 -10.04 -18.98 -16.30
N PHE A 304 -9.69 -20.14 -15.74
CA PHE A 304 -9.33 -20.20 -14.32
C PHE A 304 -7.92 -19.69 -14.06
N ALA A 305 -7.77 -18.84 -13.05
CA ALA A 305 -6.47 -18.41 -12.58
C ALA A 305 -5.73 -19.53 -11.83
N SER A 306 -4.42 -19.57 -11.98
CA SER A 306 -3.56 -20.48 -11.22
C SER A 306 -3.63 -20.17 -9.72
N ALA A 307 -3.58 -21.23 -8.89
CA ALA A 307 -3.50 -21.09 -7.44
C ALA A 307 -2.29 -20.22 -7.06
N LEU A 308 -2.52 -19.16 -6.30
CA LEU A 308 -1.49 -18.18 -5.95
C LEU A 308 -0.60 -18.67 -4.81
N LEU A 309 0.66 -18.98 -5.13
CA LEU A 309 1.70 -19.32 -4.15
C LEU A 309 1.34 -20.46 -3.15
N PRO A 310 0.88 -21.64 -3.60
CA PRO A 310 0.52 -22.80 -2.75
C PRO A 310 1.49 -23.19 -1.63
N GLN A 311 2.78 -22.94 -1.83
CA GLN A 311 3.83 -23.32 -0.89
C GLN A 311 4.35 -22.13 -0.08
N TRP A 312 3.65 -20.99 -0.08
CA TRP A 312 4.08 -19.82 0.69
C TRP A 312 4.13 -20.07 2.20
N GLY A 313 3.31 -20.98 2.70
CA GLY A 313 3.37 -21.44 4.09
C GLY A 313 4.69 -22.14 4.49
N LEU A 314 5.52 -22.53 3.50
CA LEU A 314 6.85 -23.12 3.72
C LEU A 314 7.97 -22.08 3.72
N VAL A 315 7.66 -20.81 3.47
CA VAL A 315 8.65 -19.74 3.59
C VAL A 315 9.10 -19.66 5.04
N THR A 316 10.42 -19.61 5.26
CA THR A 316 11.01 -19.49 6.59
C THR A 316 10.47 -18.22 7.25
N PRO A 317 9.83 -18.26 8.42
CA PRO A 317 9.37 -17.05 9.09
C PRO A 317 10.50 -16.06 9.42
N PHE A 318 10.12 -14.81 9.71
CA PHE A 318 11.02 -13.76 10.19
C PHE A 318 11.16 -13.80 11.71
N ALA A 319 10.08 -13.99 12.44
CA ALA A 319 10.07 -13.93 13.90
C ALA A 319 9.46 -15.18 14.56
N ILE A 320 8.33 -15.69 14.07
CA ILE A 320 7.67 -16.85 14.69
C ILE A 320 8.44 -18.14 14.43
N ASP A 321 8.47 -19.05 15.41
CA ASP A 321 9.19 -20.33 15.26
C ASP A 321 8.50 -21.29 14.28
N SER A 322 7.16 -21.26 14.23
CA SER A 322 6.38 -22.17 13.41
C SER A 322 4.97 -21.63 13.14
N VAL A 323 4.53 -21.79 11.90
CA VAL A 323 3.15 -21.46 11.49
C VAL A 323 2.09 -22.24 12.25
N ILE A 324 2.37 -23.48 12.68
CA ILE A 324 1.41 -24.35 13.37
C ILE A 324 0.98 -23.77 14.73
N LEU A 325 1.83 -22.98 15.37
CA LEU A 325 1.52 -22.35 16.67
C LEU A 325 0.53 -21.19 16.55
N PHE A 326 0.36 -20.64 15.34
CA PHE A 326 -0.48 -19.48 15.09
C PHE A 326 -1.63 -19.78 14.14
N ARG A 327 -1.57 -20.86 13.35
CA ARG A 327 -2.68 -21.35 12.54
C ARG A 327 -3.89 -21.63 13.46
N PRO A 328 -5.13 -21.30 13.04
CA PRO A 328 -6.31 -21.78 13.75
C PRO A 328 -6.27 -23.31 13.89
N ASP A 329 -7.00 -23.88 14.85
CA ASP A 329 -7.03 -25.34 15.01
C ASP A 329 -7.89 -26.01 13.93
N THR A 330 -9.08 -25.44 13.67
CA THR A 330 -10.06 -26.03 12.75
C THR A 330 -10.81 -24.98 11.93
N PHE A 331 -11.31 -25.42 10.77
CA PHE A 331 -12.36 -24.75 10.02
C PHE A 331 -13.74 -25.16 10.57
N PRO A 332 -14.77 -24.28 10.56
CA PRO A 332 -16.12 -24.67 10.98
C PRO A 332 -16.70 -25.81 10.12
N GLU A 333 -17.11 -26.91 10.74
CA GLU A 333 -17.71 -28.04 10.02
C GLU A 333 -18.94 -27.61 9.19
N TYR A 334 -19.07 -28.11 7.96
CA TYR A 334 -20.16 -27.78 7.03
C TYR A 334 -21.56 -27.98 7.62
N GLY A 335 -21.76 -29.02 8.45
CA GLY A 335 -23.03 -29.29 9.12
C GLY A 335 -23.29 -28.45 10.38
N SER A 336 -22.34 -27.61 10.81
CA SER A 336 -22.44 -26.88 12.08
C SER A 336 -23.34 -25.65 11.98
N PRO A 337 -23.99 -25.23 13.08
CA PRO A 337 -24.72 -23.95 13.13
C PRO A 337 -23.84 -22.73 12.84
N ARG A 338 -22.52 -22.82 13.11
CA ARG A 338 -21.55 -21.76 12.78
C ARG A 338 -21.40 -21.64 11.26
N TYR A 339 -21.20 -22.74 10.55
CA TYR A 339 -21.11 -22.72 9.09
C TYR A 339 -22.40 -22.23 8.44
N THR A 340 -23.56 -22.74 8.86
CA THR A 340 -24.87 -22.29 8.34
C THR A 340 -25.08 -20.78 8.47
N ARG A 341 -24.72 -20.19 9.62
CA ARG A 341 -24.84 -18.73 9.81
C ARG A 341 -23.90 -17.99 8.86
N ASN A 342 -22.63 -18.38 8.83
CA ASN A 342 -21.63 -17.72 8.00
C ASN A 342 -21.99 -17.78 6.51
N PHE A 343 -22.43 -18.95 6.03
CA PHE A 343 -22.90 -19.17 4.66
C PHE A 343 -24.06 -18.24 4.31
N ASN A 344 -25.10 -18.21 5.15
CA ASN A 344 -26.30 -17.39 4.86
C ASN A 344 -25.98 -15.89 4.94
N GLN A 345 -25.07 -15.49 5.81
CA GLN A 345 -24.62 -14.10 5.94
C GLN A 345 -23.85 -13.64 4.69
N VAL A 346 -22.85 -14.41 4.22
CA VAL A 346 -22.12 -14.05 2.99
C VAL A 346 -23.00 -14.15 1.76
N LYS A 347 -23.94 -15.11 1.70
CA LYS A 347 -24.91 -15.20 0.61
C LYS A 347 -25.79 -13.95 0.51
N ALA A 348 -26.25 -13.44 1.65
CA ALA A 348 -27.14 -12.28 1.71
C ALA A 348 -26.39 -10.95 1.51
N LEU A 349 -25.27 -10.76 2.20
CA LEU A 349 -24.53 -9.49 2.20
C LEU A 349 -23.49 -9.41 1.10
N GLY A 350 -22.96 -10.54 0.63
CA GLY A 350 -21.87 -10.60 -0.35
C GLY A 350 -22.31 -10.63 -1.81
N ALA A 351 -23.61 -10.81 -2.09
CA ALA A 351 -24.13 -10.91 -3.46
C ALA A 351 -23.92 -9.61 -4.25
N GLU A 352 -23.50 -9.68 -5.50
CA GLU A 352 -23.36 -8.51 -6.40
C GLU A 352 -24.64 -7.65 -6.38
N ASN A 353 -25.80 -8.32 -6.48
CA ASN A 353 -27.14 -7.72 -6.49
C ASN A 353 -27.85 -7.76 -5.11
N SER A 354 -27.10 -7.73 -4.01
CA SER A 354 -27.68 -7.76 -2.66
C SER A 354 -28.74 -6.67 -2.46
N THR A 355 -29.89 -7.07 -1.92
CA THR A 355 -31.00 -6.15 -1.57
C THR A 355 -30.99 -5.74 -0.09
N VAL A 356 -30.03 -6.27 0.68
CA VAL A 356 -29.91 -6.05 2.13
C VAL A 356 -28.58 -5.41 2.54
N ARG A 357 -27.52 -5.52 1.71
CA ARG A 357 -26.26 -4.79 1.91
C ARG A 357 -26.53 -3.30 1.72
N THR A 358 -26.04 -2.49 2.66
CA THR A 358 -26.17 -1.02 2.58
C THR A 358 -25.17 -0.40 1.61
N ALA A 359 -25.36 0.87 1.27
CA ALA A 359 -24.40 1.62 0.45
C ALA A 359 -23.03 1.72 1.13
N ASP A 360 -23.00 2.01 2.44
CA ASP A 360 -21.75 2.07 3.23
C ASP A 360 -21.02 0.72 3.25
N GLN A 361 -21.74 -0.40 3.42
CA GLN A 361 -21.12 -1.73 3.34
C GLN A 361 -20.54 -2.05 1.94
N THR A 362 -21.12 -1.49 0.88
CA THR A 362 -20.59 -1.62 -0.49
C THR A 362 -19.30 -0.80 -0.64
N GLU A 363 -19.29 0.43 -0.12
CA GLU A 363 -18.09 1.28 -0.09
C GLU A 363 -16.97 0.62 0.73
N ILE A 364 -17.28 0.08 1.92
CA ILE A 364 -16.32 -0.65 2.76
C ILE A 364 -15.67 -1.80 1.98
N ALA A 365 -16.45 -2.61 1.27
CA ALA A 365 -15.93 -3.72 0.46
C ALA A 365 -14.92 -3.24 -0.59
N GLN A 366 -15.22 -2.12 -1.27
CA GLN A 366 -14.37 -1.55 -2.30
C GLN A 366 -13.14 -0.85 -1.71
N PHE A 367 -13.31 -0.11 -0.62
CA PHE A 367 -12.27 0.66 0.06
C PHE A 367 -11.09 -0.22 0.48
N TRP A 368 -11.38 -1.40 1.02
CA TRP A 368 -10.41 -2.39 1.52
C TRP A 368 -10.03 -3.46 0.47
N ALA A 369 -10.42 -3.30 -0.81
CA ALA A 369 -10.18 -4.33 -1.81
C ALA A 369 -8.68 -4.57 -2.03
N TYR A 370 -7.96 -3.58 -2.59
CA TYR A 370 -6.51 -3.61 -2.85
C TYR A 370 -6.00 -4.90 -3.53
N ASP A 371 -6.90 -5.60 -4.25
CA ASP A 371 -6.62 -6.87 -4.92
C ASP A 371 -6.02 -6.66 -6.32
N ARG A 372 -6.00 -5.42 -6.81
CA ARG A 372 -5.41 -5.05 -8.10
C ARG A 372 -3.89 -4.92 -8.03
N GLY A 373 -3.24 -5.20 -9.16
CA GLY A 373 -1.78 -5.13 -9.29
C GLY A 373 -1.20 -3.75 -9.11
N ASP A 374 -1.91 -2.73 -9.56
CA ASP A 374 -1.50 -1.32 -9.56
C ASP A 374 -1.82 -0.60 -8.23
N THR A 375 -1.93 -1.34 -7.13
CA THR A 375 -2.08 -0.78 -5.77
C THR A 375 -0.93 -1.25 -4.87
N PHE A 376 -0.84 -0.69 -3.67
CA PHE A 376 0.10 -1.14 -2.64
C PHE A 376 -0.18 -2.56 -2.09
N ARG A 377 -1.28 -3.20 -2.51
CA ARG A 377 -1.81 -4.44 -1.95
C ARG A 377 -2.25 -4.28 -0.48
N PRO A 378 -2.98 -5.25 0.10
CA PRO A 378 -3.47 -5.13 1.48
C PRO A 378 -2.38 -4.85 2.53
N PRO A 379 -1.20 -5.52 2.55
CA PRO A 379 -0.16 -5.19 3.52
C PRO A 379 0.39 -3.77 3.30
N GLY A 380 0.52 -3.33 2.04
CA GLY A 380 0.99 -1.98 1.73
C GLY A 380 -0.01 -0.88 2.08
N GLN A 381 -1.31 -1.12 1.97
CA GLN A 381 -2.34 -0.18 2.47
C GLN A 381 -2.22 0.04 3.98
N LEU A 382 -2.05 -1.04 4.74
CA LEU A 382 -1.88 -0.97 6.19
C LEU A 382 -0.54 -0.33 6.59
N ASN A 383 0.47 -0.46 5.73
CA ASN A 383 1.76 0.19 5.89
C ASN A 383 1.68 1.71 5.57
N GLU A 384 0.99 2.11 4.50
CA GLU A 384 0.65 3.50 4.20
C GLU A 384 -0.12 4.18 5.35
N LEU A 385 -1.14 3.50 5.87
CA LEU A 385 -1.87 3.93 7.06
C LEU A 385 -0.93 4.18 8.24
N THR A 386 -0.02 3.23 8.50
CA THR A 386 0.95 3.34 9.60
C THR A 386 1.84 4.56 9.43
N GLN A 387 2.19 4.90 8.18
CA GLN A 387 2.96 6.06 7.84
C GLN A 387 2.23 7.37 8.14
N GLU A 388 0.95 7.46 7.81
CA GLU A 388 0.14 8.64 8.16
C GLU A 388 0.04 8.83 9.68
N VAL A 389 -0.18 7.73 10.41
CA VAL A 389 -0.19 7.78 11.87
C VAL A 389 1.16 8.23 12.41
N ALA A 390 2.27 7.69 11.89
CA ALA A 390 3.61 8.07 12.31
C ALA A 390 3.93 9.55 12.08
N LEU A 391 3.51 10.10 10.93
CA LEU A 391 3.62 11.53 10.62
C LEU A 391 2.80 12.36 11.60
N ALA A 392 1.53 11.97 11.84
CA ALA A 392 0.64 12.68 12.77
C ALA A 392 1.13 12.64 14.23
N GLN A 393 1.78 11.54 14.64
CA GLN A 393 2.36 11.40 15.98
C GLN A 393 3.74 12.05 16.12
N ASN A 394 4.32 12.59 15.04
CA ASN A 394 5.66 13.20 15.02
C ASN A 394 6.75 12.26 15.56
N ASN A 395 6.69 10.98 15.19
CA ASN A 395 7.70 9.99 15.57
C ASN A 395 9.11 10.44 15.16
N THR A 396 10.11 10.08 15.96
CA THR A 396 11.51 10.25 15.57
C THR A 396 11.93 9.24 14.50
N LEU A 397 13.12 9.45 13.91
CA LEU A 397 13.72 8.52 12.93
C LEU A 397 13.81 7.09 13.49
N GLU A 398 14.22 6.94 14.74
CA GLU A 398 14.42 5.64 15.39
C GLU A 398 13.09 4.98 15.72
N GLU A 399 12.10 5.77 16.16
CA GLU A 399 10.74 5.31 16.38
C GLU A 399 10.11 4.82 15.08
N ASN A 400 10.30 5.54 13.97
CA ASN A 400 9.85 5.13 12.64
C ASN A 400 10.56 3.85 12.18
N ALA A 401 11.89 3.78 12.30
CA ALA A 401 12.66 2.59 11.93
C ALA A 401 12.16 1.35 12.71
N ARG A 402 11.90 1.50 14.03
CA ARG A 402 11.38 0.43 14.87
C ARG A 402 9.94 0.06 14.53
N LEU A 403 9.06 1.06 14.35
CA LEU A 403 7.65 0.86 14.03
C LEU A 403 7.48 0.05 12.74
N PHE A 404 8.15 0.46 11.65
CA PHE A 404 8.02 -0.21 10.38
C PHE A 404 8.68 -1.58 10.35
N ALA A 405 9.79 -1.80 11.08
CA ALA A 405 10.35 -3.14 11.21
C ALA A 405 9.41 -4.07 11.97
N LEU A 406 8.85 -3.64 13.11
CA LEU A 406 7.85 -4.42 13.87
C LEU A 406 6.63 -4.74 13.02
N LEU A 407 6.07 -3.74 12.33
CA LEU A 407 4.92 -3.90 11.45
C LEU A 407 5.22 -4.94 10.36
N ASN A 408 6.29 -4.74 9.61
CA ASN A 408 6.51 -5.48 8.38
C ASN A 408 7.02 -6.90 8.65
N ILE A 409 7.84 -7.11 9.69
CA ILE A 409 8.18 -8.46 10.17
C ILE A 409 6.91 -9.23 10.55
N THR A 410 6.00 -8.58 11.28
CA THR A 410 4.73 -9.19 11.68
C THR A 410 3.85 -9.48 10.48
N GLN A 411 3.73 -8.55 9.52
CA GLN A 411 2.97 -8.76 8.30
C GLN A 411 3.55 -9.90 7.45
N ALA A 412 4.87 -10.02 7.32
CA ALA A 412 5.48 -11.14 6.60
C ALA A 412 5.08 -12.49 7.22
N ASP A 413 5.18 -12.62 8.54
CA ASP A 413 4.78 -13.86 9.24
C ASP A 413 3.27 -14.10 9.18
N ALA A 414 2.45 -13.05 9.26
CA ALA A 414 1.02 -13.11 9.02
C ALA A 414 0.69 -13.67 7.63
N GLY A 415 1.37 -13.22 6.59
CA GLY A 415 1.22 -13.75 5.23
C GLY A 415 1.61 -15.23 5.12
N ILE A 416 2.70 -15.63 5.79
CA ILE A 416 3.15 -17.03 5.82
C ILE A 416 2.10 -17.91 6.51
N VAL A 417 1.61 -17.52 7.69
CA VAL A 417 0.57 -18.27 8.43
C VAL A 417 -0.77 -18.30 7.67
N ALA A 418 -1.17 -17.20 7.04
CA ALA A 418 -2.41 -17.14 6.28
C ALA A 418 -2.38 -18.10 5.08
N TRP A 419 -1.28 -18.11 4.31
CA TRP A 419 -1.14 -19.02 3.18
C TRP A 419 -0.99 -20.47 3.61
N ASP A 420 -0.27 -20.71 4.70
CA ASP A 420 -0.19 -22.02 5.32
C ASP A 420 -1.58 -22.57 5.71
N ALA A 421 -2.40 -21.77 6.40
CA ALA A 421 -3.79 -22.13 6.72
C ALA A 421 -4.61 -22.40 5.44
N LYS A 422 -4.52 -21.51 4.45
CA LYS A 422 -5.26 -21.62 3.18
C LYS A 422 -5.04 -22.97 2.50
N TYR A 423 -3.79 -23.38 2.34
CA TYR A 423 -3.46 -24.61 1.61
C TYR A 423 -3.49 -25.88 2.48
N VAL A 424 -3.54 -25.74 3.81
CA VAL A 424 -3.80 -26.87 4.73
C VAL A 424 -5.28 -27.19 4.80
N TYR A 425 -6.13 -26.17 4.92
CA TYR A 425 -7.58 -26.37 5.00
C TYR A 425 -8.21 -26.51 3.62
N ASP A 426 -7.63 -25.90 2.60
CA ASP A 426 -8.01 -26.01 1.20
C ASP A 426 -9.51 -25.73 0.95
N GLN A 427 -10.08 -24.73 1.63
CA GLN A 427 -11.53 -24.51 1.64
C GLN A 427 -12.05 -23.76 0.41
N LEU A 428 -13.25 -24.16 -0.04
CA LEU A 428 -14.06 -23.47 -1.03
C LEU A 428 -14.21 -21.97 -0.75
N ARG A 429 -14.18 -21.16 -1.81
CA ARG A 429 -14.65 -19.77 -1.78
C ARG A 429 -16.18 -19.69 -1.73
N PRO A 430 -16.76 -18.59 -1.21
CA PRO A 430 -18.22 -18.44 -1.12
C PRO A 430 -18.95 -18.64 -2.46
N ILE A 431 -18.41 -18.12 -3.57
CA ILE A 431 -18.98 -18.34 -4.91
C ILE A 431 -19.19 -19.83 -5.22
N THR A 432 -18.18 -20.66 -4.96
CA THR A 432 -18.26 -22.10 -5.22
C THR A 432 -19.15 -22.82 -4.21
N ALA A 433 -19.07 -22.44 -2.93
CA ALA A 433 -19.89 -23.02 -1.87
C ALA A 433 -21.38 -22.73 -2.09
N ILE A 434 -21.75 -21.49 -2.42
CA ILE A 434 -23.16 -21.08 -2.61
C ILE A 434 -23.75 -21.71 -3.86
N ARG A 435 -23.02 -21.76 -4.97
CA ARG A 435 -23.51 -22.38 -6.20
C ARG A 435 -23.76 -23.88 -6.07
N ASN A 436 -22.97 -24.55 -5.23
CA ASN A 436 -23.00 -26.01 -5.06
C ASN A 436 -23.48 -26.45 -3.67
N ALA A 437 -24.23 -25.61 -2.94
CA ALA A 437 -24.62 -25.93 -1.57
C ALA A 437 -25.52 -27.17 -1.47
N ASP A 438 -26.12 -27.62 -2.56
CA ASP A 438 -26.84 -28.90 -2.64
C ASP A 438 -25.95 -30.13 -2.39
N GLN A 439 -24.62 -29.95 -2.41
CA GLN A 439 -23.61 -31.00 -2.22
C GLN A 439 -22.96 -30.97 -0.82
N ASP A 440 -23.30 -30.01 0.05
CA ASP A 440 -22.65 -29.83 1.36
C ASP A 440 -23.28 -30.66 2.51
N ASN A 441 -24.38 -31.35 2.23
CA ASN A 441 -25.20 -32.12 3.18
C ASN A 441 -25.77 -31.30 4.36
N ASN A 442 -25.96 -29.99 4.19
CA ASN A 442 -26.58 -29.11 5.18
C ASN A 442 -27.94 -28.61 4.68
N PRO A 443 -29.07 -29.03 5.28
CA PRO A 443 -30.40 -28.63 4.81
C PRO A 443 -30.71 -27.14 5.02
N ASN A 444 -29.85 -26.39 5.72
CA ASN A 444 -30.02 -24.97 6.01
C ASN A 444 -29.14 -24.06 5.12
N THR A 445 -28.44 -24.62 4.14
CA THR A 445 -27.71 -23.90 3.11
C THR A 445 -28.42 -24.14 1.77
N ILE A 446 -28.98 -23.09 1.20
CA ILE A 446 -29.75 -23.19 -0.05
C ILE A 446 -28.81 -22.85 -1.20
N ALA A 447 -28.69 -23.72 -2.19
CA ALA A 447 -27.90 -23.44 -3.38
C ALA A 447 -28.48 -22.27 -4.19
N ASP A 448 -27.60 -21.46 -4.78
CA ASP A 448 -27.97 -20.48 -5.80
C ASP A 448 -26.95 -20.54 -6.95
N PRO A 449 -27.27 -21.28 -8.03
CA PRO A 449 -26.34 -21.49 -9.15
C PRO A 449 -25.93 -20.22 -9.89
N ASN A 450 -26.66 -19.11 -9.71
CA ASN A 450 -26.40 -17.83 -10.38
C ASN A 450 -25.83 -16.78 -9.42
N TRP A 451 -25.49 -17.16 -8.18
CA TRP A 451 -24.94 -16.21 -7.21
C TRP A 451 -23.56 -15.72 -7.67
N GLU A 452 -23.37 -14.41 -7.61
CA GLU A 452 -22.11 -13.71 -7.88
C GLU A 452 -21.69 -12.90 -6.64
N PRO A 453 -20.40 -12.89 -6.29
CA PRO A 453 -19.88 -12.01 -5.25
C PRO A 453 -19.83 -10.55 -5.73
N LEU A 454 -19.86 -9.60 -4.80
CA LEU A 454 -19.63 -8.19 -5.11
C LEU A 454 -18.22 -7.98 -5.65
N LEU A 455 -17.19 -8.56 -5.00
CA LEU A 455 -15.79 -8.45 -5.40
C LEU A 455 -15.32 -9.67 -6.20
N ASP A 456 -14.38 -9.45 -7.12
CA ASP A 456 -13.69 -10.54 -7.81
C ASP A 456 -13.04 -11.48 -6.79
N THR A 457 -13.22 -12.79 -7.00
CA THR A 457 -12.73 -13.79 -6.05
C THR A 457 -11.26 -14.14 -6.29
N PRO A 458 -10.36 -13.84 -5.34
CA PRO A 458 -8.93 -14.07 -5.57
C PRO A 458 -8.57 -15.56 -5.68
N PRO A 459 -7.55 -15.92 -6.48
CA PRO A 459 -7.27 -17.30 -6.88
C PRO A 459 -6.46 -18.08 -5.84
N PHE A 460 -7.02 -18.21 -4.64
CA PHE A 460 -6.47 -18.99 -3.53
C PHE A 460 -7.61 -19.42 -2.57
N PRO A 461 -7.39 -20.46 -1.73
CA PRO A 461 -8.40 -20.95 -0.79
C PRO A 461 -8.93 -19.89 0.17
N ASP A 462 -10.13 -20.14 0.69
CA ASP A 462 -10.87 -19.19 1.54
C ASP A 462 -10.22 -18.99 2.91
N TYR A 463 -10.10 -20.06 3.70
CA TYR A 463 -9.86 -19.97 5.13
C TYR A 463 -8.37 -20.05 5.49
N ILE A 464 -7.77 -19.06 6.16
CA ILE A 464 -8.33 -17.79 6.69
C ILE A 464 -8.14 -16.62 5.73
N SER A 465 -8.85 -15.50 5.96
CA SER A 465 -8.72 -14.29 5.14
C SER A 465 -7.35 -13.64 5.29
N GLY A 466 -6.66 -13.38 4.17
CA GLY A 466 -5.34 -12.73 4.18
C GLY A 466 -5.41 -11.30 4.71
N HIS A 467 -6.33 -10.49 4.17
CA HIS A 467 -6.69 -9.15 4.67
C HIS A 467 -6.81 -9.11 6.19
N SER A 468 -7.69 -9.95 6.74
CA SER A 468 -7.94 -9.97 8.18
C SER A 468 -6.71 -10.32 9.02
N VAL A 469 -5.85 -11.23 8.56
CA VAL A 469 -4.60 -11.54 9.29
C VAL A 469 -3.63 -10.37 9.23
N PHE A 470 -3.45 -9.72 8.07
CA PHE A 470 -2.60 -8.52 7.96
C PHE A 470 -3.15 -7.37 8.81
N ALA A 471 -4.45 -7.12 8.79
CA ALA A 471 -5.08 -6.03 9.53
C ALA A 471 -5.04 -6.27 11.04
N GLY A 472 -5.32 -7.50 11.48
CA GLY A 472 -5.17 -7.91 12.89
C GLY A 472 -3.73 -7.77 13.39
N ALA A 473 -2.75 -8.18 12.58
CA ALA A 473 -1.32 -8.01 12.88
C ALA A 473 -0.93 -6.55 12.99
N SER A 474 -1.32 -5.73 12.01
CA SER A 474 -0.98 -4.31 11.96
C SER A 474 -1.60 -3.57 13.15
N ALA A 475 -2.91 -3.74 13.38
CA ALA A 475 -3.59 -3.07 14.48
C ALA A 475 -3.00 -3.39 15.85
N GLU A 476 -2.62 -4.65 16.10
CA GLU A 476 -1.99 -5.02 17.37
C GLU A 476 -0.59 -4.41 17.52
N ILE A 477 0.21 -4.36 16.44
CA ILE A 477 1.53 -3.68 16.48
C ILE A 477 1.37 -2.19 16.78
N LEU A 478 0.50 -1.46 16.07
CA LEU A 478 0.31 -0.02 16.33
C LEU A 478 -0.19 0.23 17.76
N LYS A 479 -1.17 -0.57 18.22
CA LYS A 479 -1.71 -0.48 19.58
C LYS A 479 -0.64 -0.68 20.64
N LEU A 480 0.22 -1.69 20.48
CA LEU A 480 1.29 -1.98 21.43
C LEU A 480 2.41 -0.93 21.36
N PHE A 481 2.75 -0.47 20.16
CA PHE A 481 3.78 0.54 19.93
C PHE A 481 3.42 1.88 20.57
N TYR A 482 2.21 2.38 20.34
CA TYR A 482 1.74 3.65 20.92
C TYR A 482 1.18 3.50 22.34
N GLY A 483 1.08 2.27 22.86
CA GLY A 483 0.54 1.98 24.19
C GLY A 483 -0.97 2.27 24.33
N THR A 484 -1.66 2.53 23.22
CA THR A 484 -3.10 2.81 23.17
C THR A 484 -3.67 2.36 21.84
N ASP A 485 -4.92 1.89 21.87
CA ASP A 485 -5.69 1.59 20.65
C ASP A 485 -6.39 2.83 20.09
N ASN A 486 -6.58 3.86 20.92
CA ASN A 486 -7.46 4.99 20.63
C ASN A 486 -6.67 6.17 20.04
N ILE A 487 -6.14 5.99 18.83
CA ILE A 487 -5.64 7.09 18.00
C ILE A 487 -6.63 7.28 16.87
N SER A 488 -7.10 8.51 16.70
CA SER A 488 -8.03 8.87 15.63
C SER A 488 -7.28 9.40 14.43
N PHE A 489 -7.69 8.97 13.24
CA PHE A 489 -7.09 9.34 11.97
C PHE A 489 -8.07 9.04 10.84
N ASP A 490 -7.81 9.63 9.70
CA ASP A 490 -8.47 9.33 8.45
C ASP A 490 -7.52 8.60 7.52
N ILE A 491 -8.07 7.75 6.66
CA ILE A 491 -7.28 6.98 5.69
C ILE A 491 -7.88 7.14 4.31
N PRO A 492 -7.11 7.50 3.28
CA PRO A 492 -7.53 7.44 1.88
C PRO A 492 -7.55 5.99 1.36
N SER A 493 -8.10 5.79 0.16
CA SER A 493 -8.02 4.51 -0.55
C SER A 493 -7.67 4.71 -2.03
N GLN A 494 -6.66 3.97 -2.51
CA GLN A 494 -6.33 3.87 -3.94
C GLN A 494 -7.46 3.18 -4.74
N GLU A 495 -8.35 2.45 -4.08
CA GLU A 495 -9.52 1.85 -4.73
C GLU A 495 -10.64 2.86 -4.96
N LEU A 496 -10.71 3.91 -4.12
CA LEU A 496 -11.73 4.95 -4.14
C LEU A 496 -11.10 6.36 -4.05
N PRO A 497 -10.51 6.89 -5.14
CA PRO A 497 -9.80 8.16 -5.12
C PRO A 497 -10.62 9.36 -4.62
N GLY A 498 -10.21 9.98 -3.51
CA GLY A 498 -10.94 11.10 -2.87
C GLY A 498 -12.03 10.65 -1.89
N VAL A 499 -12.08 9.37 -1.57
CA VAL A 499 -12.83 8.84 -0.41
C VAL A 499 -11.83 8.56 0.71
N ALA A 500 -12.19 9.00 1.92
CA ALA A 500 -11.45 8.72 3.14
C ALA A 500 -12.42 8.26 4.19
N ARG A 501 -11.93 7.39 5.07
CA ARG A 501 -12.70 6.85 6.17
C ARG A 501 -12.01 7.21 7.47
N TYR A 502 -12.83 7.73 8.40
CA TYR A 502 -12.41 8.08 9.74
C TYR A 502 -12.45 6.86 10.66
N TYR A 503 -11.41 6.69 11.46
CA TYR A 503 -11.34 5.65 12.49
C TYR A 503 -10.99 6.26 13.84
N GLY A 504 -11.61 5.73 14.89
CA GLY A 504 -11.29 6.10 16.28
C GLY A 504 -10.24 5.19 16.92
N SER A 505 -9.90 4.07 16.29
CA SER A 505 -8.94 3.10 16.81
C SER A 505 -8.35 2.16 15.75
N PHE A 506 -7.21 1.55 16.05
CA PHE A 506 -6.60 0.54 15.19
C PHE A 506 -7.42 -0.76 15.14
N SER A 507 -8.03 -1.15 16.26
CA SER A 507 -8.95 -2.30 16.28
C SER A 507 -10.16 -2.11 15.37
N GLN A 508 -10.67 -0.88 15.23
CA GLN A 508 -11.77 -0.58 14.31
C GLN A 508 -11.33 -0.78 12.85
N VAL A 509 -10.12 -0.36 12.49
CA VAL A 509 -9.54 -0.65 11.17
C VAL A 509 -9.49 -2.15 10.90
N ALA A 510 -8.94 -2.94 11.81
CA ALA A 510 -8.86 -4.39 11.63
C ALA A 510 -10.23 -5.06 11.49
N GLN A 511 -11.24 -4.55 12.21
CA GLN A 511 -12.59 -5.07 12.11
C GLN A 511 -13.26 -4.70 10.77
N GLU A 512 -13.11 -3.44 10.33
CA GLU A 512 -13.73 -3.01 9.08
C GLU A 512 -13.07 -3.65 7.85
N ASP A 513 -11.74 -3.78 7.84
CA ASP A 513 -11.02 -4.56 6.82
C ASP A 513 -11.51 -6.02 6.77
N ALA A 514 -11.71 -6.65 7.93
CA ALA A 514 -12.26 -8.01 8.01
C ALA A 514 -13.70 -8.10 7.48
N ASP A 515 -14.56 -7.16 7.88
CA ASP A 515 -15.97 -7.10 7.45
C ASP A 515 -16.09 -6.81 5.94
N SER A 516 -15.15 -6.05 5.37
CA SER A 516 -15.11 -5.74 3.94
C SER A 516 -15.13 -7.00 3.06
N ARG A 517 -14.49 -8.08 3.53
CA ARG A 517 -14.37 -9.32 2.77
C ARG A 517 -15.65 -10.16 2.80
N LEU A 518 -16.43 -10.00 3.87
CA LEU A 518 -17.78 -10.54 3.96
C LEU A 518 -18.73 -9.76 3.04
N TYR A 519 -18.70 -8.44 3.09
CA TYR A 519 -19.51 -7.57 2.22
C TYR A 519 -19.15 -7.71 0.74
N GLY A 520 -17.89 -8.00 0.45
CA GLY A 520 -17.39 -8.32 -0.87
C GLY A 520 -17.78 -9.70 -1.38
N GLY A 521 -18.34 -10.58 -0.54
CA GLY A 521 -18.74 -11.93 -0.94
C GLY A 521 -17.58 -12.90 -1.17
N VAL A 522 -16.37 -12.57 -0.71
CA VAL A 522 -15.15 -13.35 -1.00
C VAL A 522 -14.64 -14.16 0.19
N HIS A 523 -15.18 -13.92 1.38
CA HIS A 523 -14.90 -14.69 2.60
C HIS A 523 -16.14 -14.95 3.45
N ILE A 524 -16.17 -16.11 4.13
CA ILE A 524 -17.13 -16.35 5.22
C ILE A 524 -16.67 -15.65 6.50
N GLU A 525 -17.60 -15.31 7.41
CA GLU A 525 -17.29 -14.61 8.69
C GLU A 525 -16.23 -15.32 9.55
N ALA A 526 -16.21 -16.66 9.58
CA ALA A 526 -15.15 -17.36 10.32
C ALA A 526 -13.75 -17.08 9.76
N ALA A 527 -13.58 -17.02 8.44
CA ALA A 527 -12.28 -16.75 7.82
C ALA A 527 -11.78 -15.35 8.18
N THR A 528 -12.67 -14.39 8.40
CA THR A 528 -12.31 -13.01 8.73
C THR A 528 -12.01 -12.86 10.22
N ILE A 529 -12.92 -13.29 11.11
CA ILE A 529 -12.73 -13.19 12.57
C ILE A 529 -11.55 -14.03 13.07
N ASP A 530 -11.44 -15.28 12.61
CA ASP A 530 -10.31 -16.14 13.00
C ASP A 530 -9.01 -15.56 12.43
N GLY A 531 -9.06 -14.95 11.23
CA GLY A 531 -7.95 -14.22 10.63
C GLY A 531 -7.45 -13.05 11.48
N VAL A 532 -8.34 -12.16 11.92
CA VAL A 532 -7.98 -11.04 12.82
C VAL A 532 -7.31 -11.55 14.09
N GLN A 533 -7.85 -12.61 14.69
CA GLN A 533 -7.28 -13.16 15.92
C GLN A 533 -5.88 -13.75 15.71
N VAL A 534 -5.67 -14.46 14.61
CA VAL A 534 -4.34 -14.97 14.22
C VAL A 534 -3.35 -13.83 14.06
N GLY A 535 -3.73 -12.78 13.31
CA GLY A 535 -2.91 -11.58 13.13
C GLY A 535 -2.52 -10.94 14.45
N ARG A 536 -3.48 -10.72 15.35
CA ARG A 536 -3.24 -10.18 16.70
C ARG A 536 -2.26 -11.04 17.49
N ASN A 537 -2.43 -12.35 17.50
CA ASN A 537 -1.53 -13.27 18.21
C ASN A 537 -0.09 -13.15 17.72
N ILE A 538 0.12 -13.05 16.40
CA ILE A 538 1.44 -12.84 15.80
C ILE A 538 1.99 -11.47 16.22
N GLY A 539 1.18 -10.40 16.11
CA GLY A 539 1.56 -9.04 16.53
C GLY A 539 2.02 -8.97 17.98
N SER A 540 1.24 -9.53 18.90
CA SER A 540 1.63 -9.59 20.31
C SER A 540 2.91 -10.41 20.52
N PHE A 541 3.09 -11.52 19.80
CA PHE A 541 4.32 -12.31 19.92
C PHE A 541 5.55 -11.52 19.45
N VAL A 542 5.49 -10.92 18.25
CA VAL A 542 6.61 -10.18 17.67
C VAL A 542 7.00 -9.00 18.58
N PHE A 543 6.04 -8.17 18.98
CA PHE A 543 6.31 -6.99 19.80
C PHE A 543 6.97 -7.31 21.15
N ASN A 544 6.54 -8.41 21.79
CA ASN A 544 7.04 -8.78 23.11
C ASN A 544 8.42 -9.46 23.09
N ASN A 545 8.84 -10.01 21.96
CA ASN A 545 10.05 -10.84 21.88
C ASN A 545 11.16 -10.22 21.00
N PHE A 546 10.80 -9.37 20.04
CA PHE A 546 11.72 -8.79 19.07
C PHE A 546 11.77 -7.27 19.22
N LEU A 547 12.94 -6.68 18.92
CA LEU A 547 13.14 -5.22 18.95
C LEU A 547 12.74 -4.62 20.32
N THR A 548 13.07 -5.35 21.39
CA THR A 548 12.78 -4.97 22.78
C THR A 548 13.81 -3.98 23.29
N PRO A 549 13.46 -3.10 24.24
CA PRO A 549 14.44 -2.22 24.89
C PRO A 549 15.64 -2.98 25.45
N VAL A 550 16.81 -2.35 25.45
CA VAL A 550 18.06 -2.91 26.02
C VAL A 550 18.09 -2.77 27.54
#